data_AF-A0A7V4LZ49-F1
#
_entry.id   AF-A0A7V4LZ49-F1
#
_cell.length_a   1.000
_cell.length_b   1.000
_cell.length_c   1.000
_cell.angle_alpha   90.00
_cell.angle_beta   90.00
_cell.angle_gamma   90.00
#
_symmetry.space_group_name_H-M   'P 1'
#
loop_
_entity.id
_entity.type
_entity.pdbx_description
1 polymer ?
#
loop_
_entity_poly.entity_id
_entity_poly.type
_entity_poly.pdbx_seq_one_letter_code
_entity_poly.pdbx_strand_id
1 'polypeptide(L)'
;MSFLHKGNGRIVSGLGFDNRGRDVIMISIESSSGPRLAVLVSASAILAMFALRSACGTETENLNFSILPAPGQVTVDGKADDWDLSSGIFACGDVENSRDRFAVWIHAMYDSDNLYLLARWVDPTPMNNPGSSKGDYGFRGDCLQVRFLTAPDLDAPEVTAMLRSRVGKDPDPVRTSHWDCWMDRDGIDALGAAYGVAFNEGGPGNAKERGAAQAFRKDKDGRGYVQEIRLPWPLLVKPGVRLKAGGRLLMTVEPNFTVEGGGRLTIKDIFRPGGGVDRVFTFSSPGCWGVATLEPRGRLEPRPVRLSDGRQFAVKLANGVPEVDWSGLKRSELPQGFKTVSFSLPEDGYVSLNIWNEKGEVVRQLLTCVPFPAGSHQVMWDGLTTMSVRRPGDPVPAGKYAWRGIWHKGIGLRCSTGESSSTLSERCF
;
A
#
# COMPACT_ATOMS: atom_id res chain seq x y z
N MET A 1 18.98 3.23 61.64
CA MET A 1 17.79 4.07 61.80
C MET A 1 16.74 3.61 60.82
N SER A 2 15.61 3.15 61.37
CA SER A 2 14.49 2.56 60.67
C SER A 2 13.70 3.60 59.89
N PHE A 3 13.23 3.26 58.68
CA PHE A 3 11.88 3.61 58.22
C PHE A 3 11.35 2.52 57.28
N LEU A 4 10.12 2.09 57.57
CA LEU A 4 9.36 1.05 56.86
C LEU A 4 8.92 1.51 55.46
N HIS A 5 8.92 0.58 54.49
CA HIS A 5 7.85 0.56 53.47
C HIS A 5 7.42 -0.86 53.11
N LYS A 6 6.10 -1.02 53.03
CA LYS A 6 5.34 -2.24 52.72
C LYS A 6 5.51 -2.64 51.25
N GLY A 7 5.20 -3.90 50.97
CA GLY A 7 5.62 -4.65 49.80
C GLY A 7 5.11 -4.15 48.46
N ASN A 8 5.84 -4.56 47.42
CA ASN A 8 5.43 -4.52 46.02
C ASN A 8 5.99 -5.77 45.34
N GLY A 9 5.10 -6.60 44.78
CA GLY A 9 5.51 -7.61 43.79
C GLY A 9 6.07 -6.88 42.56
N ARG A 10 7.13 -7.44 41.96
CA ARG A 10 7.84 -6.80 40.85
C ARG A 10 7.54 -7.58 39.58
N ILE A 11 6.90 -6.94 38.60
CA ILE A 11 6.85 -7.46 37.23
C ILE A 11 8.16 -7.04 36.58
N VAL A 12 8.94 -8.01 36.12
CA VAL A 12 10.15 -7.76 35.32
C VAL A 12 9.87 -8.28 33.92
N SER A 13 9.63 -7.36 32.98
CA SER A 13 9.54 -7.67 31.55
C SER A 13 10.90 -7.40 30.90
N GLY A 14 11.48 -8.40 30.25
CA GLY A 14 12.67 -8.26 29.42
C GLY A 14 12.45 -8.88 28.05
N LEU A 15 12.95 -8.21 27.01
CA LEU A 15 13.05 -8.77 25.66
C LEU A 15 14.30 -9.66 25.61
N GLY A 16 14.11 -10.94 25.28
CA GLY A 16 15.19 -11.89 25.06
C GLY A 16 15.04 -12.58 23.72
N PHE A 17 16.18 -12.94 23.12
CA PHE A 17 16.24 -13.68 21.86
C PHE A 17 16.52 -15.15 22.16
N ASP A 18 15.77 -16.07 21.54
CA ASP A 18 16.14 -17.50 21.56
C ASP A 18 17.38 -17.76 20.68
N ASN A 19 18.04 -18.92 20.85
CA ASN A 19 19.23 -19.31 20.07
C ASN A 19 18.97 -19.49 18.55
N ARG A 20 17.78 -19.12 18.05
CA ARG A 20 17.42 -19.07 16.63
C ARG A 20 16.95 -17.67 16.18
N GLY A 21 17.13 -16.64 17.01
CA GLY A 21 16.89 -15.24 16.64
C GLY A 21 15.42 -14.85 16.53
N ARG A 22 14.50 -15.54 17.22
CA ARG A 22 13.10 -15.11 17.32
C ARG A 22 12.88 -14.30 18.59
N ASP A 23 12.05 -13.26 18.47
CA ASP A 23 11.59 -12.46 19.61
C ASP A 23 10.71 -13.33 20.52
N VAL A 24 11.15 -13.55 21.76
CA VAL A 24 10.35 -14.25 22.77
C VAL A 24 10.18 -13.33 23.96
N ILE A 25 8.92 -13.00 24.28
CA ILE A 25 8.59 -12.26 25.50
C ILE A 25 8.61 -13.26 26.67
N MET A 26 9.66 -13.19 27.48
CA MET A 26 9.77 -13.98 28.71
C MET A 26 9.12 -13.19 29.85
N ILE A 27 7.99 -13.69 30.37
CA ILE A 27 7.33 -13.13 31.56
C ILE A 27 7.55 -14.10 32.71
N SER A 28 8.40 -13.73 33.66
CA SER A 28 8.52 -14.45 34.94
C SER A 28 7.68 -13.74 35.99
N ILE A 29 6.81 -14.48 36.68
CA ILE A 29 5.95 -13.98 37.74
C ILE A 29 6.30 -14.74 39.02
N GLU A 30 7.00 -14.10 39.94
CA GLU A 30 7.16 -14.65 41.31
C GLU A 30 5.99 -14.19 42.18
N SER A 31 5.14 -15.13 42.57
CA SER A 31 4.09 -14.95 43.58
C SER A 31 4.54 -15.54 44.92
N SER A 32 4.48 -14.76 45.99
CA SER A 32 4.72 -15.22 47.37
C SER A 32 3.46 -15.74 48.08
N SER A 33 2.40 -16.11 47.35
CA SER A 33 1.18 -16.64 47.96
C SER A 33 0.62 -17.87 47.22
N GLY A 34 0.22 -18.87 48.02
CA GLY A 34 0.06 -20.28 47.66
C GLY A 34 -1.05 -20.68 46.67
N PRO A 35 -1.31 -22.00 46.53
CA PRO A 35 -1.67 -22.64 45.25
C PRO A 35 -3.17 -22.65 44.93
N ARG A 36 -3.88 -21.52 45.11
CA ARG A 36 -5.32 -21.42 44.75
C ARG A 36 -5.68 -20.35 43.73
N LEU A 37 -4.72 -19.64 43.16
CA LEU A 37 -4.95 -18.59 42.15
C LEU A 37 -4.32 -18.89 40.77
N ALA A 38 -3.97 -20.15 40.48
CA ALA A 38 -3.30 -20.52 39.23
C ALA A 38 -4.25 -21.00 38.11
N VAL A 39 -5.55 -21.15 38.37
CA VAL A 39 -6.49 -21.77 37.41
C VAL A 39 -7.39 -20.77 36.67
N LEU A 40 -7.53 -19.51 37.13
CA LEU A 40 -8.40 -18.52 36.46
C LEU A 40 -7.67 -17.56 35.49
N VAL A 41 -6.35 -17.54 35.45
CA VAL A 41 -5.59 -16.62 34.59
C VAL A 41 -5.28 -17.25 33.21
N SER A 42 -5.37 -18.58 33.09
CA SER A 42 -4.99 -19.31 31.87
C SER A 42 -6.06 -19.25 30.76
N ALA A 43 -7.34 -19.03 31.09
CA ALA A 43 -8.41 -18.97 30.09
C ALA A 43 -8.51 -17.60 29.39
N SER A 44 -8.23 -16.50 30.12
CA SER A 44 -8.33 -15.14 29.57
C SER A 44 -7.16 -14.77 28.65
N ALA A 45 -5.98 -15.35 28.87
CA ALA A 45 -4.82 -15.16 27.99
C ALA A 45 -4.95 -15.90 26.65
N ILE A 46 -5.63 -17.06 26.65
CA ILE A 46 -5.92 -17.81 25.42
C ILE A 46 -7.04 -17.12 24.61
N LEU A 47 -8.03 -16.50 25.28
CA LEU A 47 -9.06 -15.71 24.60
C LEU A 47 -8.54 -14.36 24.04
N ALA A 48 -7.54 -13.75 24.69
CA ALA A 48 -6.88 -12.55 24.19
C ALA A 48 -5.92 -12.83 23.00
N MET A 49 -5.36 -14.03 22.88
CA MET A 49 -4.56 -14.42 21.71
C MET A 49 -5.39 -14.67 20.44
N PHE A 50 -6.71 -14.86 20.55
CA PHE A 50 -7.62 -14.90 19.39
C PHE A 50 -8.17 -13.53 18.97
N ALA A 51 -7.96 -12.47 19.76
CA ALA A 51 -8.53 -11.14 19.55
C ALA A 51 -7.58 -10.11 18.92
N LEU A 52 -6.35 -10.51 18.56
CA LEU A 52 -5.46 -9.73 17.69
C LEU A 52 -5.56 -10.25 16.25
N ARG A 53 -6.77 -10.27 15.69
CA ARG A 53 -6.88 -10.06 14.24
C ARG A 53 -6.61 -8.58 14.05
N SER A 54 -5.37 -8.24 13.71
CA SER A 54 -5.03 -6.94 13.15
C SER A 54 -6.17 -6.51 12.24
N ALA A 55 -6.53 -5.22 12.27
CA ALA A 55 -7.23 -4.65 11.14
C ALA A 55 -6.32 -4.87 9.92
N CYS A 56 -6.45 -6.02 9.25
CA CYS A 56 -5.67 -6.34 8.06
C CYS A 56 -6.01 -5.29 7.00
N GLY A 57 -5.25 -5.14 5.92
CA GLY A 57 -5.70 -4.33 4.80
C GLY A 57 -6.71 -5.10 3.93
N THR A 58 -7.42 -4.38 3.07
CA THR A 58 -8.16 -4.91 1.91
C THR A 58 -7.35 -4.61 0.67
N GLU A 59 -6.15 -4.05 0.86
CA GLU A 59 -5.14 -3.97 -0.16
C GLU A 59 -4.78 -5.37 -0.64
N THR A 60 -4.47 -5.44 -1.92
CA THR A 60 -3.94 -6.63 -2.55
C THR A 60 -2.57 -6.98 -1.96
N GLU A 61 -2.26 -8.27 -1.95
CA GLU A 61 -0.97 -8.79 -1.52
C GLU A 61 -0.61 -9.97 -2.41
N ASN A 62 -0.24 -9.62 -3.64
CA ASN A 62 0.21 -10.57 -4.64
C ASN A 62 1.60 -11.08 -4.25
N LEU A 63 1.79 -12.40 -4.34
CA LEU A 63 3.04 -13.05 -3.98
C LEU A 63 3.73 -13.58 -5.22
N ASN A 64 4.98 -13.16 -5.43
CA ASN A 64 5.75 -13.46 -6.64
C ASN A 64 5.04 -13.02 -7.92
N PHE A 65 5.68 -13.22 -9.07
CA PHE A 65 5.13 -12.84 -10.36
C PHE A 65 5.60 -13.77 -11.48
N SER A 66 4.81 -13.85 -12.56
CA SER A 66 5.11 -14.66 -13.73
C SER A 66 5.19 -13.75 -14.95
N ILE A 67 6.37 -13.70 -15.56
CA ILE A 67 6.67 -12.93 -16.78
C ILE A 67 6.60 -13.91 -17.94
N LEU A 68 5.69 -13.68 -18.89
CA LEU A 68 5.41 -14.66 -19.95
C LEU A 68 6.33 -14.46 -21.16
N PRO A 69 6.63 -15.48 -21.97
CA PRO A 69 7.27 -15.26 -23.24
C PRO A 69 6.29 -14.51 -24.16
N ALA A 70 6.76 -13.48 -24.86
CA ALA A 70 5.93 -12.77 -25.83
C ALA A 70 5.43 -13.75 -26.91
N PRO A 71 4.12 -13.78 -27.21
CA PRO A 71 3.56 -14.72 -28.19
C PRO A 71 3.97 -14.38 -29.63
N GLY A 72 4.47 -13.16 -29.86
CA GLY A 72 4.95 -12.64 -31.12
C GLY A 72 5.63 -11.29 -30.92
N GLN A 73 5.74 -10.50 -31.98
CA GLN A 73 6.29 -9.15 -31.89
C GLN A 73 5.38 -8.26 -31.03
N VAL A 74 5.96 -7.62 -30.01
CA VAL A 74 5.27 -6.65 -29.16
C VAL A 74 5.44 -5.24 -29.71
N THR A 75 4.34 -4.54 -29.93
CA THR A 75 4.32 -3.17 -30.46
C THR A 75 3.92 -2.19 -29.35
N VAL A 76 4.85 -1.33 -28.94
CA VAL A 76 4.60 -0.33 -27.90
C VAL A 76 3.70 0.79 -28.42
N ASP A 77 2.38 0.58 -28.37
CA ASP A 77 1.36 1.50 -28.87
C ASP A 77 0.22 1.79 -27.86
N GLY A 78 0.34 1.24 -26.65
CA GLY A 78 -0.63 1.43 -25.58
C GLY A 78 -1.89 0.58 -25.79
N LYS A 79 -1.78 -0.54 -26.49
CA LYS A 79 -2.83 -1.57 -26.58
C LYS A 79 -2.35 -2.86 -25.92
N ALA A 80 -3.26 -3.82 -25.81
CA ALA A 80 -3.00 -5.12 -25.20
C ALA A 80 -3.33 -6.28 -26.15
N ASP A 81 -3.52 -5.99 -27.45
CA ASP A 81 -4.06 -6.96 -28.42
C ASP A 81 -3.05 -8.06 -28.78
N ASP A 82 -1.75 -7.75 -28.69
CA ASP A 82 -0.60 -8.63 -28.89
C ASP A 82 -0.07 -9.26 -27.58
N TRP A 83 -0.76 -9.02 -26.45
CA TRP A 83 -0.36 -9.50 -25.14
C TRP A 83 -1.00 -10.83 -24.76
N ASP A 84 -0.21 -11.66 -24.08
CA ASP A 84 -0.75 -12.74 -23.25
C ASP A 84 -1.02 -12.20 -21.84
N LEU A 85 -2.30 -12.03 -21.50
CA LEU A 85 -2.75 -11.44 -20.23
C LEU A 85 -2.96 -12.48 -19.12
N SER A 86 -2.61 -13.73 -19.35
CA SER A 86 -2.94 -14.85 -18.46
C SER A 86 -2.21 -14.84 -17.11
N SER A 87 -1.07 -14.15 -16.99
CA SER A 87 -0.33 -13.98 -15.74
C SER A 87 -0.62 -12.68 -15.01
N GLY A 88 -1.57 -11.89 -15.49
CA GLY A 88 -1.90 -10.58 -14.93
C GLY A 88 -2.22 -10.64 -13.43
N ILE A 89 -1.70 -9.67 -12.68
CA ILE A 89 -2.06 -9.47 -11.27
C ILE A 89 -2.84 -8.17 -11.10
N PHE A 90 -3.86 -8.21 -10.26
CA PHE A 90 -4.66 -7.03 -9.90
C PHE A 90 -4.07 -6.41 -8.63
N ALA A 91 -3.75 -5.13 -8.68
CA ALA A 91 -3.23 -4.36 -7.56
C ALA A 91 -4.21 -3.24 -7.17
N CYS A 92 -4.58 -3.15 -5.89
CA CYS A 92 -5.49 -2.16 -5.33
C CYS A 92 -5.16 -1.91 -3.86
N GLY A 93 -5.12 -0.66 -3.41
CA GLY A 93 -4.84 -0.30 -2.01
C GLY A 93 -6.02 -0.48 -1.06
N ASP A 94 -7.25 -0.56 -1.60
CA ASP A 94 -8.45 -0.91 -0.85
C ASP A 94 -9.49 -1.52 -1.79
N VAL A 95 -9.54 -2.85 -1.86
CA VAL A 95 -10.44 -3.55 -2.78
C VAL A 95 -11.92 -3.30 -2.47
N GLU A 96 -12.29 -3.07 -1.21
CA GLU A 96 -13.69 -2.87 -0.85
C GLU A 96 -14.24 -1.53 -1.34
N ASN A 97 -13.43 -0.48 -1.28
CA ASN A 97 -13.87 0.91 -1.51
C ASN A 97 -13.30 1.57 -2.77
N SER A 98 -12.22 1.05 -3.33
CA SER A 98 -11.43 1.76 -4.35
C SER A 98 -11.12 0.93 -5.59
N ARG A 99 -11.49 -0.36 -5.67
CA ARG A 99 -11.14 -1.23 -6.83
C ARG A 99 -11.65 -0.72 -8.18
N ASP A 100 -12.71 0.07 -8.17
CA ASP A 100 -13.37 0.68 -9.33
C ASP A 100 -12.89 2.10 -9.62
N ARG A 101 -11.92 2.61 -8.86
CA ARG A 101 -11.37 3.97 -8.96
C ARG A 101 -9.85 4.02 -8.96
N PHE A 102 -9.19 3.24 -8.13
CA PHE A 102 -7.74 3.27 -7.92
C PHE A 102 -7.21 1.84 -7.89
N ALA A 103 -7.07 1.28 -9.08
CA ALA A 103 -6.53 -0.07 -9.25
C ALA A 103 -5.76 -0.18 -10.56
N VAL A 104 -4.95 -1.22 -10.67
CA VAL A 104 -4.22 -1.49 -11.89
C VAL A 104 -4.05 -2.98 -12.09
N TRP A 105 -4.20 -3.44 -13.32
CA TRP A 105 -3.72 -4.74 -13.74
C TRP A 105 -2.29 -4.62 -14.26
N ILE A 106 -1.38 -5.40 -13.70
CA ILE A 106 0.02 -5.46 -14.13
C ILE A 106 0.26 -6.79 -14.85
N HIS A 107 0.86 -6.71 -16.03
CA HIS A 107 1.32 -7.85 -16.82
C HIS A 107 2.78 -7.62 -17.21
N ALA A 108 3.50 -8.70 -17.49
CA ALA A 108 4.82 -8.60 -18.08
C ALA A 108 5.08 -9.74 -19.06
N MET A 109 5.77 -9.40 -20.13
CA MET A 109 6.25 -10.36 -21.12
C MET A 109 7.75 -10.19 -21.35
N TYR A 110 8.38 -11.16 -21.99
CA TYR A 110 9.78 -11.06 -22.39
C TYR A 110 10.06 -11.72 -23.74
N ASP A 111 11.10 -11.24 -24.41
CA ASP A 111 11.72 -11.91 -25.55
C ASP A 111 13.26 -11.98 -25.37
N SER A 112 13.99 -12.26 -26.45
CA SER A 112 15.45 -12.34 -26.43
C SER A 112 16.14 -11.02 -26.07
N ASP A 113 15.48 -9.88 -26.29
CA ASP A 113 16.09 -8.56 -26.30
C ASP A 113 15.50 -7.64 -25.22
N ASN A 114 14.26 -7.87 -24.81
CA ASN A 114 13.49 -6.97 -23.97
C ASN A 114 12.68 -7.68 -22.88
N LEU A 115 12.49 -6.94 -21.80
CA LEU A 115 11.37 -7.09 -20.88
C LEU A 115 10.27 -6.08 -21.26
N TYR A 116 9.03 -6.52 -21.23
CA TYR A 116 7.86 -5.69 -21.48
C TYR A 116 6.99 -5.62 -20.23
N LEU A 117 6.40 -4.44 -19.97
CA LEU A 117 5.42 -4.23 -18.91
C LEU A 117 4.15 -3.62 -19.50
N LEU A 118 3.01 -4.09 -19.04
CA LEU A 118 1.70 -3.54 -19.36
C LEU A 118 0.97 -3.23 -18.07
N ALA A 119 0.55 -1.99 -17.92
CA ALA A 119 -0.31 -1.53 -16.84
C ALA A 119 -1.65 -1.08 -17.43
N ARG A 120 -2.75 -1.70 -16.99
CA ARG A 120 -4.12 -1.30 -17.37
C ARG A 120 -4.76 -0.67 -16.14
N TRP A 121 -4.85 0.64 -16.16
CA TRP A 121 -5.22 1.49 -15.03
C TRP A 121 -6.72 1.66 -14.94
N VAL A 122 -7.25 1.55 -13.72
CA VAL A 122 -8.57 2.05 -13.34
C VAL A 122 -8.29 3.31 -12.52
N ASP A 123 -8.62 4.47 -13.10
CA ASP A 123 -8.16 5.77 -12.63
C ASP A 123 -9.17 6.88 -13.01
N PRO A 124 -9.69 7.67 -12.04
CA PRO A 124 -10.57 8.80 -12.33
C PRO A 124 -9.86 9.99 -12.97
N THR A 125 -8.53 10.07 -12.94
CA THR A 125 -7.76 11.16 -13.53
C THR A 125 -6.70 10.69 -14.52
N PRO A 126 -7.04 9.94 -15.60
CA PRO A 126 -6.06 9.25 -16.43
C PRO A 126 -4.88 10.09 -16.92
N MET A 127 -3.67 9.62 -16.58
CA MET A 127 -2.37 10.19 -17.01
C MET A 127 -2.13 11.60 -16.47
N ASN A 128 -2.69 11.92 -15.32
CA ASN A 128 -2.55 13.19 -14.65
C ASN A 128 -1.32 13.16 -13.74
N ASN A 129 -0.30 13.95 -14.09
CA ASN A 129 0.83 14.17 -13.22
C ASN A 129 1.17 15.66 -13.15
N PRO A 130 1.16 16.27 -11.95
CA PRO A 130 1.53 17.67 -11.81
C PRO A 130 3.04 17.89 -11.89
N GLY A 131 3.88 16.85 -11.89
CA GLY A 131 5.34 16.97 -11.99
C GLY A 131 5.82 17.39 -13.39
N SER A 132 7.01 18.00 -13.47
CA SER A 132 7.76 18.14 -14.72
C SER A 132 8.98 17.23 -14.74
N SER A 133 9.23 16.54 -15.86
CA SER A 133 10.39 15.65 -15.99
C SER A 133 11.74 16.38 -15.98
N LYS A 134 11.72 17.71 -15.97
CA LYS A 134 12.90 18.59 -15.96
C LYS A 134 13.44 18.88 -14.55
N GLY A 135 12.84 18.33 -13.50
CA GLY A 135 13.32 18.53 -12.13
C GLY A 135 12.41 18.02 -11.00
N ASP A 136 11.17 17.60 -11.31
CA ASP A 136 10.30 16.93 -10.33
C ASP A 136 10.41 15.41 -10.42
N TYR A 137 9.80 14.75 -9.45
CA TYR A 137 9.69 13.30 -9.39
C TYR A 137 8.34 12.81 -9.91
N GLY A 138 8.35 11.77 -10.76
CA GLY A 138 7.14 11.20 -11.34
C GLY A 138 6.18 10.65 -10.31
N PHE A 139 6.67 10.17 -9.16
CA PHE A 139 5.81 9.65 -8.09
C PHE A 139 4.87 10.69 -7.44
N ARG A 140 4.87 11.96 -7.85
CA ARG A 140 3.95 13.00 -7.31
C ARG A 140 2.53 12.93 -7.89
N GLY A 141 2.30 12.11 -8.91
CA GLY A 141 0.99 11.86 -9.50
C GLY A 141 0.95 10.52 -10.21
N ASP A 142 0.20 10.42 -11.29
CA ASP A 142 0.09 9.19 -12.07
C ASP A 142 1.45 8.75 -12.60
N CYS A 143 1.94 7.63 -12.09
CA CYS A 143 3.26 7.10 -12.40
C CYS A 143 3.34 5.62 -12.05
N LEU A 144 3.79 4.81 -13.00
CA LEU A 144 4.21 3.46 -12.70
C LEU A 144 5.66 3.49 -12.23
N GLN A 145 5.89 3.17 -10.96
CA GLN A 145 7.23 2.81 -10.52
C GLN A 145 7.39 1.30 -10.49
N VAL A 146 8.47 0.79 -11.08
CA VAL A 146 8.79 -0.65 -11.06
C VAL A 146 10.25 -0.83 -10.68
N ARG A 147 10.51 -1.83 -9.84
CA ARG A 147 11.85 -2.10 -9.35
C ARG A 147 12.24 -3.51 -9.69
N PHE A 148 13.49 -3.67 -10.09
CA PHE A 148 14.08 -4.95 -10.44
C PHE A 148 15.38 -5.16 -9.70
N LEU A 149 15.65 -6.40 -9.30
CA LEU A 149 16.99 -6.88 -8.97
C LEU A 149 17.28 -8.08 -9.85
N THR A 150 18.30 -7.97 -10.69
CA THR A 150 18.73 -9.04 -11.61
C THR A 150 20.11 -9.55 -11.20
N ALA A 151 20.28 -10.86 -11.25
CA ALA A 151 21.54 -11.55 -11.03
C ALA A 151 21.55 -12.86 -11.84
N PRO A 152 22.72 -13.46 -12.11
CA PRO A 152 22.80 -14.80 -12.70
C PRO A 152 22.14 -15.87 -11.83
N ASP A 153 22.29 -15.73 -10.51
CA ASP A 153 21.67 -16.60 -9.51
C ASP A 153 21.20 -15.75 -8.32
N LEU A 154 19.91 -15.80 -8.01
CA LEU A 154 19.32 -15.07 -6.88
C LEU A 154 19.62 -15.71 -5.52
N ASP A 155 20.03 -16.99 -5.51
CA ASP A 155 20.31 -17.73 -4.28
C ASP A 155 21.80 -17.65 -3.89
N ALA A 156 22.64 -17.00 -4.70
CA ALA A 156 24.04 -16.78 -4.40
C ALA A 156 24.22 -16.02 -3.06
N PRO A 157 25.23 -16.37 -2.24
CA PRO A 157 25.43 -15.77 -0.91
C PRO A 157 25.53 -14.24 -0.92
N GLU A 158 26.21 -13.65 -1.90
CA GLU A 158 26.35 -12.21 -2.08
C GLU A 158 25.01 -11.52 -2.37
N VAL A 159 24.13 -12.18 -3.14
CA VAL A 159 22.78 -11.68 -3.40
C VAL A 159 21.93 -11.80 -2.15
N THR A 160 21.89 -12.96 -1.51
CA THR A 160 21.05 -13.16 -0.31
C THR A 160 21.48 -12.28 0.86
N ALA A 161 22.77 -11.98 1.00
CA ALA A 161 23.28 -11.03 1.98
C ALA A 161 22.80 -9.59 1.69
N MET A 162 22.76 -9.18 0.43
CA MET A 162 22.33 -7.83 0.05
C MET A 162 20.82 -7.59 0.28
N LEU A 163 20.00 -8.64 0.29
CA LEU A 163 18.54 -8.52 0.51
C LEU A 163 18.18 -7.90 1.87
N ARG A 164 19.12 -7.90 2.82
CA ARG A 164 18.99 -7.31 4.16
C ARG A 164 19.67 -5.94 4.28
N SER A 165 20.32 -5.48 3.21
CA SER A 165 21.01 -4.19 3.15
C SER A 165 20.23 -3.20 2.29
N ARG A 166 20.22 -1.93 2.71
CA ARG A 166 19.72 -0.78 1.91
C ARG A 166 20.85 0.19 1.56
N VAL A 167 22.09 -0.21 1.81
CA VAL A 167 23.29 0.64 1.71
C VAL A 167 24.38 -0.09 0.94
N GLY A 168 25.30 0.68 0.38
CA GLY A 168 26.42 0.15 -0.40
C GLY A 168 26.10 -0.02 -1.88
N LYS A 169 27.08 -0.50 -2.63
CA LYS A 169 26.94 -0.83 -4.05
C LYS A 169 26.38 -2.25 -4.20
N ASP A 170 25.70 -2.49 -5.30
CA ASP A 170 25.30 -3.82 -5.70
C ASP A 170 26.56 -4.67 -6.00
N PRO A 171 26.69 -5.89 -5.45
CA PRO A 171 27.81 -6.76 -5.75
C PRO A 171 27.80 -7.13 -7.24
N ASP A 172 28.97 -7.31 -7.86
CA ASP A 172 29.02 -7.78 -9.24
C ASP A 172 28.64 -9.28 -9.32
N PRO A 173 27.84 -9.71 -10.31
CA PRO A 173 27.27 -8.94 -11.42
C PRO A 173 25.78 -8.60 -11.22
N VAL A 174 25.35 -8.28 -10.00
CA VAL A 174 23.98 -7.87 -9.67
C VAL A 174 23.67 -6.47 -10.17
N ARG A 175 22.44 -6.24 -10.63
CA ARG A 175 21.88 -4.91 -10.90
C ARG A 175 20.53 -4.73 -10.24
N THR A 176 20.44 -3.74 -9.36
CA THR A 176 19.18 -3.15 -8.92
C THR A 176 18.86 -1.94 -9.79
N SER A 177 17.63 -1.85 -10.27
CA SER A 177 17.14 -0.70 -11.05
C SER A 177 15.76 -0.26 -10.58
N HIS A 178 15.58 1.05 -10.44
CA HIS A 178 14.34 1.70 -10.02
C HIS A 178 13.83 2.56 -11.16
N TRP A 179 12.72 2.16 -11.78
CA TRP A 179 12.15 2.81 -12.96
C TRP A 179 10.96 3.69 -12.58
N ASP A 180 10.93 4.90 -13.12
CA ASP A 180 9.82 5.84 -13.03
C ASP A 180 9.28 6.09 -14.44
N CYS A 181 8.04 5.66 -14.70
CA CYS A 181 7.41 5.66 -16.03
C CYS A 181 6.09 6.44 -15.98
N TRP A 182 6.06 7.62 -16.57
CA TRP A 182 4.96 8.58 -16.39
C TRP A 182 4.81 9.55 -17.56
N MET A 183 3.66 10.20 -17.64
CA MET A 183 3.42 11.35 -18.51
C MET A 183 3.55 12.61 -17.65
N ASP A 184 4.45 13.53 -17.99
CA ASP A 184 4.63 14.77 -17.23
C ASP A 184 3.56 15.82 -17.55
N ARG A 185 3.55 16.92 -16.79
CA ARG A 185 2.57 18.01 -16.96
C ARG A 185 2.56 18.66 -18.36
N ASP A 186 3.69 18.58 -19.08
CA ASP A 186 3.88 19.16 -20.41
C ASP A 186 3.53 18.15 -21.51
N GLY A 187 3.09 16.94 -21.15
CA GLY A 187 2.81 15.85 -22.09
C GLY A 187 4.06 15.10 -22.58
N ILE A 188 5.17 15.19 -21.84
CA ILE A 188 6.38 14.42 -22.11
C ILE A 188 6.24 13.05 -21.46
N ASP A 189 6.34 12.00 -22.26
CA ASP A 189 6.36 10.61 -21.80
C ASP A 189 7.73 10.29 -21.17
N ALA A 190 7.91 10.67 -19.91
CA ALA A 190 9.13 10.49 -19.14
C ALA A 190 9.36 9.02 -18.75
N LEU A 191 10.51 8.47 -19.16
CA LEU A 191 10.96 7.12 -18.87
C LEU A 191 12.40 7.17 -18.35
N GLY A 192 12.56 7.08 -17.04
CA GLY A 192 13.85 7.21 -16.35
C GLY A 192 14.10 6.11 -15.35
N ALA A 193 15.36 5.94 -14.95
CA ALA A 193 15.72 5.02 -13.89
C ALA A 193 16.95 5.46 -13.08
N ALA A 194 17.07 4.91 -11.88
CA ALA A 194 18.27 4.95 -11.05
C ALA A 194 18.76 3.52 -10.78
N TYR A 195 20.08 3.36 -10.61
CA TYR A 195 20.74 2.09 -10.32
C TYR A 195 21.29 2.02 -8.90
N GLY A 196 21.44 0.79 -8.41
CA GLY A 196 21.91 0.48 -7.06
C GLY A 196 20.76 0.39 -6.06
N VAL A 197 20.81 -0.56 -5.12
CA VAL A 197 19.80 -0.66 -4.05
C VAL A 197 19.64 0.64 -3.26
N ALA A 198 20.74 1.40 -3.13
CA ALA A 198 20.82 2.68 -2.44
C ALA A 198 20.78 3.90 -3.39
N PHE A 199 20.36 3.73 -4.66
CA PHE A 199 20.29 4.81 -5.66
C PHE A 199 21.64 5.51 -5.91
N ASN A 200 22.75 4.78 -5.80
CA ASN A 200 24.11 5.30 -5.76
C ASN A 200 24.99 4.87 -6.94
N GLU A 201 24.40 4.26 -7.98
CA GLU A 201 25.12 3.78 -9.17
C GLU A 201 24.71 4.52 -10.46
N GLY A 202 24.17 5.73 -10.32
CA GLY A 202 23.74 6.55 -11.44
C GLY A 202 22.46 6.01 -12.08
N GLY A 203 22.36 6.08 -13.40
CA GLY A 203 21.18 5.65 -14.15
C GLY A 203 21.52 5.35 -15.63
N PRO A 204 20.53 4.99 -16.46
CA PRO A 204 20.75 4.63 -17.86
C PRO A 204 21.17 5.81 -18.76
N GLY A 205 21.10 7.06 -18.27
CA GLY A 205 21.10 8.25 -19.12
C GLY A 205 19.75 8.40 -19.83
N ASN A 206 19.76 8.78 -21.12
CA ASN A 206 18.56 8.77 -21.93
C ASN A 206 18.17 7.31 -22.29
N ALA A 207 17.24 6.73 -21.53
CA ALA A 207 16.81 5.34 -21.73
C ALA A 207 16.20 5.10 -23.12
N LYS A 208 15.55 6.10 -23.71
CA LYS A 208 14.91 5.98 -25.03
C LYS A 208 15.89 5.89 -26.18
N GLU A 209 16.97 6.68 -26.13
CA GLU A 209 18.09 6.54 -27.07
C GLU A 209 18.76 5.17 -27.00
N ARG A 210 18.55 4.45 -25.89
CA ARG A 210 19.04 3.09 -25.65
C ARG A 210 17.99 2.00 -25.91
N GLY A 211 16.91 2.33 -26.60
CA GLY A 211 15.90 1.39 -27.07
C GLY A 211 14.69 1.21 -26.14
N ALA A 212 14.69 1.82 -24.96
CA ALA A 212 13.50 1.83 -24.11
C ALA A 212 12.38 2.62 -24.79
N ALA A 213 11.13 2.23 -24.56
CA ALA A 213 9.97 2.91 -25.11
C ALA A 213 8.79 2.80 -24.15
N GLN A 214 7.87 3.76 -24.22
CA GLN A 214 6.57 3.63 -23.58
C GLN A 214 5.49 4.28 -24.44
N ALA A 215 4.26 3.82 -24.28
CA ALA A 215 3.08 4.39 -24.91
C ALA A 215 1.91 4.40 -23.94
N PHE A 216 1.00 5.33 -24.16
CA PHE A 216 -0.18 5.53 -23.33
C PHE A 216 -1.43 5.63 -24.21
N ARG A 217 -2.52 5.04 -23.76
CA ARG A 217 -3.81 5.14 -24.43
C ARG A 217 -4.93 5.25 -23.41
N LYS A 218 -5.63 6.38 -23.38
CA LYS A 218 -6.80 6.56 -22.51
C LYS A 218 -7.93 5.62 -22.93
N ASP A 219 -8.63 5.09 -21.95
CA ASP A 219 -9.83 4.31 -22.17
C ASP A 219 -10.95 5.21 -22.71
N LYS A 220 -11.84 4.64 -23.53
CA LYS A 220 -12.92 5.40 -24.17
C LYS A 220 -13.91 6.01 -23.18
N ASP A 221 -14.06 5.40 -22.01
CA ASP A 221 -14.95 5.88 -20.95
C ASP A 221 -14.27 6.94 -20.04
N GLY A 222 -12.99 7.22 -20.25
CA GLY A 222 -12.23 8.18 -19.46
C GLY A 222 -11.96 7.75 -18.02
N ARG A 223 -12.16 6.48 -17.67
CA ARG A 223 -11.98 5.94 -16.30
C ARG A 223 -10.73 5.09 -16.14
N GLY A 224 -9.77 5.29 -17.03
CA GLY A 224 -8.56 4.48 -17.09
C GLY A 224 -7.70 4.80 -18.30
N TYR A 225 -6.60 4.07 -18.38
CA TYR A 225 -5.71 4.08 -19.52
C TYR A 225 -4.86 2.81 -19.54
N VAL A 226 -4.36 2.48 -20.72
CA VAL A 226 -3.33 1.46 -20.91
C VAL A 226 -1.98 2.16 -21.02
N GLN A 227 -1.00 1.69 -20.27
CA GLN A 227 0.40 2.07 -20.37
C GLN A 227 1.22 0.83 -20.72
N GLU A 228 2.02 0.94 -21.76
CA GLU A 228 2.87 -0.12 -22.25
C GLU A 228 4.32 0.35 -22.25
N ILE A 229 5.25 -0.51 -21.81
CA ILE A 229 6.66 -0.16 -21.64
C ILE A 229 7.52 -1.30 -22.18
N ARG A 230 8.55 -0.96 -22.96
CA ARG A 230 9.64 -1.86 -23.36
C ARG A 230 10.94 -1.42 -22.71
N LEU A 231 11.61 -2.37 -22.06
CA LEU A 231 12.92 -2.21 -21.43
C LEU A 231 13.91 -3.23 -22.01
N PRO A 232 14.88 -2.79 -22.83
CA PRO A 232 15.95 -3.67 -23.29
C PRO A 232 16.72 -4.31 -22.13
N TRP A 233 17.03 -5.60 -22.23
CA TRP A 233 17.80 -6.33 -21.22
C TRP A 233 19.10 -5.63 -20.80
N PRO A 234 19.89 -4.98 -21.70
CA PRO A 234 21.08 -4.23 -21.31
C PRO A 234 20.86 -3.04 -20.36
N LEU A 235 19.61 -2.60 -20.15
CA LEU A 235 19.25 -1.62 -19.13
C LEU A 235 18.95 -2.27 -17.77
N LEU A 236 18.62 -3.56 -17.77
CA LEU A 236 18.16 -4.30 -16.61
C LEU A 236 19.22 -5.24 -16.02
N VAL A 237 20.23 -5.63 -16.79
CA VAL A 237 21.30 -6.55 -16.35
C VAL A 237 22.70 -5.94 -16.50
N LYS A 238 23.69 -6.44 -15.75
CA LYS A 238 25.10 -6.07 -15.99
C LYS A 238 25.67 -6.81 -17.21
N PRO A 239 26.70 -6.28 -17.90
CA PRO A 239 27.34 -6.96 -19.01
C PRO A 239 27.73 -8.40 -18.67
N GLY A 240 27.45 -9.34 -19.57
CA GLY A 240 27.72 -10.77 -19.37
C GLY A 240 26.61 -11.54 -18.64
N VAL A 241 25.67 -10.86 -17.97
CA VAL A 241 24.49 -11.49 -17.38
C VAL A 241 23.41 -11.68 -18.46
N ARG A 242 22.79 -12.86 -18.48
CA ARG A 242 21.65 -13.15 -19.35
C ARG A 242 20.58 -13.89 -18.55
N LEU A 243 19.35 -13.42 -18.61
CA LEU A 243 18.18 -14.14 -18.13
C LEU A 243 17.57 -14.91 -19.30
N LYS A 244 17.18 -16.16 -19.05
CA LYS A 244 16.56 -17.05 -20.03
C LYS A 244 15.25 -17.58 -19.49
N ALA A 245 14.49 -18.30 -20.30
CA ALA A 245 13.35 -19.07 -19.84
C ALA A 245 13.69 -19.92 -18.59
N GLY A 246 12.83 -19.87 -17.58
CA GLY A 246 13.04 -20.43 -16.24
C GLY A 246 13.91 -19.57 -15.31
N GLY A 247 14.49 -18.47 -15.81
CA GLY A 247 15.27 -17.53 -15.03
C GLY A 247 14.40 -16.75 -14.04
N ARG A 248 15.04 -16.21 -13.00
CA ARG A 248 14.37 -15.46 -11.93
C ARG A 248 15.02 -14.09 -11.75
N LEU A 249 14.20 -13.11 -11.43
CA LEU A 249 14.61 -11.78 -10.96
C LEU A 249 13.72 -11.39 -9.76
N LEU A 250 14.10 -10.36 -8.99
CA LEU A 250 13.17 -9.78 -8.02
C LEU A 250 12.44 -8.59 -8.64
N MET A 251 11.16 -8.47 -8.34
CA MET A 251 10.30 -7.41 -8.86
C MET A 251 9.33 -6.91 -7.78
N THR A 252 9.08 -5.62 -7.78
CA THR A 252 7.94 -5.00 -7.07
C THR A 252 7.42 -3.83 -7.88
N VAL A 253 6.17 -3.45 -7.65
CA VAL A 253 5.52 -2.32 -8.31
C VAL A 253 5.00 -1.33 -7.29
N GLU A 254 5.12 -0.04 -7.63
CA GLU A 254 4.50 1.05 -6.89
C GLU A 254 3.71 1.96 -7.88
N PRO A 255 2.50 1.55 -8.28
CA PRO A 255 1.57 2.40 -9.02
C PRO A 255 1.15 3.60 -8.15
N ASN A 256 1.36 4.80 -8.66
CA ASN A 256 0.95 6.06 -8.03
C ASN A 256 -0.22 6.66 -8.81
N PHE A 257 -1.16 7.26 -8.08
CA PHE A 257 -2.33 7.95 -8.60
C PHE A 257 -2.37 9.36 -8.06
N THR A 258 -2.75 10.32 -8.89
CA THR A 258 -3.23 11.61 -8.40
C THR A 258 -4.61 11.46 -7.78
N VAL A 259 -4.80 12.03 -6.59
CA VAL A 259 -6.11 12.14 -5.95
C VAL A 259 -6.51 13.61 -5.80
N GLU A 260 -7.78 13.85 -5.48
CA GLU A 260 -8.34 15.20 -5.31
C GLU A 260 -7.47 16.08 -4.40
N GLY A 261 -7.39 17.38 -4.72
CA GLY A 261 -6.56 18.34 -4.01
C GLY A 261 -5.04 18.23 -4.31
N GLY A 262 -4.64 17.44 -5.31
CA GLY A 262 -3.24 17.24 -5.66
C GLY A 262 -2.51 16.28 -4.71
N GLY A 263 -3.27 15.48 -3.97
CA GLY A 263 -2.72 14.40 -3.15
C GLY A 263 -2.24 13.23 -4.00
N ARG A 264 -1.62 12.25 -3.33
CA ARG A 264 -1.14 11.02 -3.96
C ARG A 264 -1.65 9.80 -3.21
N LEU A 265 -2.10 8.80 -3.98
CA LEU A 265 -2.28 7.43 -3.50
C LEU A 265 -1.21 6.54 -4.13
N THR A 266 -0.54 5.74 -3.31
CA THR A 266 0.47 4.77 -3.78
C THR A 266 0.03 3.38 -3.39
N ILE A 267 -0.06 2.48 -4.37
CA ILE A 267 -0.23 1.03 -4.14
C ILE A 267 1.17 0.42 -4.13
N LYS A 268 1.42 -0.58 -3.29
CA LYS A 268 2.67 -1.35 -3.32
C LYS A 268 2.34 -2.83 -3.35
N ASP A 269 2.92 -3.55 -4.29
CA ASP A 269 2.54 -4.93 -4.53
C ASP A 269 3.67 -5.78 -5.13
N ILE A 270 3.41 -7.08 -5.28
CA ILE A 270 4.35 -8.13 -5.66
C ILE A 270 5.42 -8.32 -4.57
N PHE A 271 5.08 -9.18 -3.61
CA PHE A 271 5.89 -9.46 -2.44
C PHE A 271 6.45 -10.87 -2.41
N ARG A 272 7.51 -11.06 -1.63
CA ARG A 272 8.09 -12.37 -1.36
C ARG A 272 7.20 -13.17 -0.39
N PRO A 273 6.89 -14.44 -0.67
CA PRO A 273 6.15 -15.29 0.27
C PRO A 273 6.97 -15.53 1.55
N GLY A 274 6.31 -15.49 2.71
CA GLY A 274 6.93 -15.77 4.00
C GLY A 274 7.94 -14.72 4.50
N GLY A 275 8.23 -13.68 3.70
CA GLY A 275 8.98 -12.51 4.13
C GLY A 275 8.08 -11.49 4.84
N GLY A 276 8.66 -10.63 5.67
CA GLY A 276 7.96 -9.46 6.18
C GLY A 276 7.60 -8.52 5.03
N VAL A 277 6.32 -8.19 4.89
CA VAL A 277 5.86 -7.21 3.90
C VAL A 277 6.18 -5.81 4.43
N ASP A 278 7.07 -5.09 3.74
CA ASP A 278 7.39 -3.69 4.03
C ASP A 278 6.75 -2.80 2.96
N ARG A 279 5.62 -2.16 3.29
CA ARG A 279 4.91 -1.18 2.45
C ARG A 279 5.37 0.26 2.66
N VAL A 280 6.25 0.50 3.63
CA VAL A 280 6.78 1.85 3.90
C VAL A 280 7.99 2.10 3.01
N PHE A 281 8.97 1.18 3.07
CA PHE A 281 10.25 1.29 2.40
C PHE A 281 10.43 0.29 1.26
N THR A 282 9.33 -0.18 0.66
CA THR A 282 9.37 -1.08 -0.50
C THR A 282 10.35 -0.60 -1.56
N PHE A 283 10.46 0.71 -1.77
CA PHE A 283 11.31 1.31 -2.80
C PHE A 283 12.83 1.01 -2.66
N SER A 284 13.30 0.58 -1.49
CA SER A 284 14.72 0.27 -1.23
C SER A 284 14.91 -1.03 -0.43
N SER A 285 13.89 -1.89 -0.37
CA SER A 285 13.88 -3.10 0.46
C SER A 285 13.76 -4.39 -0.37
N PRO A 286 14.81 -4.79 -1.11
CA PRO A 286 14.74 -5.96 -1.99
C PRO A 286 14.40 -7.28 -1.28
N GLY A 287 14.62 -7.36 0.03
CA GLY A 287 14.18 -8.51 0.83
C GLY A 287 12.68 -8.77 0.83
N CYS A 288 11.83 -7.76 0.62
CA CYS A 288 10.38 -7.94 0.53
C CYS A 288 9.86 -8.10 -0.91
N TRP A 289 10.68 -7.88 -1.93
CA TRP A 289 10.26 -7.95 -3.34
C TRP A 289 9.98 -9.38 -3.76
N GLY A 290 8.89 -9.56 -4.51
CA GLY A 290 8.51 -10.86 -5.05
C GLY A 290 9.53 -11.40 -6.05
N VAL A 291 9.62 -12.71 -6.13
CA VAL A 291 10.39 -13.37 -7.20
C VAL A 291 9.54 -13.36 -8.46
N ALA A 292 10.03 -12.74 -9.52
CA ALA A 292 9.43 -12.82 -10.84
C ALA A 292 10.16 -13.89 -11.67
N THR A 293 9.41 -14.84 -12.21
CA THR A 293 9.94 -15.94 -13.03
C THR A 293 9.68 -15.67 -14.51
N LEU A 294 10.70 -15.81 -15.34
CA LEU A 294 10.58 -15.81 -16.80
C LEU A 294 10.03 -17.18 -17.20
N GLU A 295 8.72 -17.27 -17.38
CA GLU A 295 8.04 -18.53 -17.61
C GLU A 295 8.42 -19.12 -18.97
N PRO A 296 8.67 -20.43 -19.11
CA PRO A 296 9.03 -21.03 -20.38
C PRO A 296 7.88 -21.08 -21.39
N ARG A 297 6.65 -20.81 -20.96
CA ARG A 297 5.44 -20.84 -21.78
C ARG A 297 4.42 -19.80 -21.31
N GLY A 298 3.60 -19.32 -22.23
CA GLY A 298 2.43 -18.49 -21.94
C GLY A 298 1.19 -19.32 -21.58
N ARG A 299 0.04 -18.64 -21.61
CA ARG A 299 -1.31 -19.17 -21.39
C ARG A 299 -1.39 -19.94 -20.08
N LEU A 300 -1.03 -19.26 -19.01
CA LEU A 300 -1.12 -19.81 -17.66
C LEU A 300 -2.56 -19.78 -17.17
N GLU A 301 -2.85 -20.59 -16.15
CA GLU A 301 -4.10 -20.42 -15.41
C GLU A 301 -4.01 -19.14 -14.58
N PRO A 302 -5.00 -18.22 -14.67
CA PRO A 302 -4.99 -17.00 -13.88
C PRO A 302 -4.92 -17.29 -12.39
N ARG A 303 -4.05 -16.55 -11.69
CA ARG A 303 -3.92 -16.65 -10.25
C ARG A 303 -5.06 -15.88 -9.56
N PRO A 304 -5.59 -16.36 -8.43
CA PRO A 304 -6.58 -15.60 -7.69
C PRO A 304 -5.97 -14.31 -7.14
N VAL A 305 -6.79 -13.25 -7.07
CA VAL A 305 -6.43 -12.03 -6.34
C VAL A 305 -6.43 -12.35 -4.86
N ARG A 306 -5.32 -12.05 -4.18
CA ARG A 306 -5.18 -12.24 -2.73
C ARG A 306 -5.17 -10.90 -2.03
N LEU A 307 -5.92 -10.78 -0.93
CA LEU A 307 -5.90 -9.63 -0.04
C LEU A 307 -4.99 -9.88 1.17
N SER A 308 -4.52 -8.81 1.82
CA SER A 308 -3.68 -8.91 3.03
C SER A 308 -4.43 -9.44 4.26
N ASP A 309 -5.77 -9.51 4.22
CA ASP A 309 -6.59 -10.21 5.22
C ASP A 309 -6.79 -11.71 4.95
N GLY A 310 -6.16 -12.23 3.89
CA GLY A 310 -6.17 -13.63 3.54
C GLY A 310 -7.33 -14.08 2.65
N ARG A 311 -8.31 -13.21 2.35
CA ARG A 311 -9.33 -13.53 1.34
C ARG A 311 -8.69 -13.68 -0.04
N GLN A 312 -9.28 -14.56 -0.84
CA GLN A 312 -8.89 -14.79 -2.22
C GLN A 312 -10.11 -14.76 -3.12
N PHE A 313 -9.95 -14.18 -4.30
CA PHE A 313 -10.99 -14.03 -5.31
C PHE A 313 -10.52 -14.66 -6.61
N ALA A 314 -11.34 -15.53 -7.18
CA ALA A 314 -11.00 -16.22 -8.41
C ALA A 314 -10.85 -15.22 -9.57
N VAL A 315 -9.93 -15.51 -10.50
CA VAL A 315 -9.77 -14.76 -11.73
C VAL A 315 -10.08 -15.67 -12.89
N LYS A 316 -10.82 -15.16 -13.89
CA LYS A 316 -11.14 -15.87 -15.13
C LYS A 316 -10.75 -14.99 -16.31
N LEU A 317 -10.35 -15.62 -17.42
CA LEU A 317 -10.16 -14.90 -18.68
C LEU A 317 -11.50 -14.82 -19.41
N ALA A 318 -12.09 -13.63 -19.48
CA ALA A 318 -13.23 -13.34 -20.35
C ALA A 318 -12.69 -12.74 -21.65
N ASN A 319 -12.86 -13.42 -22.78
CA ASN A 319 -12.34 -12.98 -24.09
C ASN A 319 -10.82 -12.64 -24.06
N GLY A 320 -10.04 -13.42 -23.32
CA GLY A 320 -8.59 -13.21 -23.17
C GLY A 320 -8.19 -12.12 -22.17
N VAL A 321 -9.15 -11.42 -21.55
CA VAL A 321 -8.90 -10.39 -20.53
C VAL A 321 -9.21 -10.95 -19.14
N PRO A 322 -8.31 -10.80 -18.14
CA PRO A 322 -8.61 -11.27 -16.80
C PRO A 322 -9.63 -10.39 -16.10
N GLU A 323 -10.63 -11.04 -15.52
CA GLU A 323 -11.70 -10.49 -14.70
C GLU A 323 -11.74 -11.20 -13.35
N VAL A 324 -11.89 -10.42 -12.28
CA VAL A 324 -11.98 -10.96 -10.92
C VAL A 324 -13.43 -11.25 -10.57
N ASP A 325 -13.68 -12.45 -10.06
CA ASP A 325 -14.95 -12.82 -9.45
C ASP A 325 -15.01 -12.29 -8.01
N TRP A 326 -15.61 -11.11 -7.85
CA TRP A 326 -15.79 -10.46 -6.55
C TRP A 326 -16.95 -11.04 -5.73
N SER A 327 -17.51 -12.18 -6.11
CA SER A 327 -18.57 -12.84 -5.33
C SER A 327 -18.09 -13.08 -3.90
N GLY A 328 -18.87 -12.61 -2.92
CA GLY A 328 -18.51 -12.71 -1.51
C GLY A 328 -17.65 -11.56 -0.97
N LEU A 329 -17.23 -10.62 -1.81
CA LEU A 329 -16.68 -9.35 -1.33
C LEU A 329 -17.80 -8.56 -0.67
N LYS A 330 -17.80 -8.53 0.66
CA LYS A 330 -18.70 -7.66 1.43
C LYS A 330 -18.01 -6.33 1.60
N ARG A 331 -18.64 -5.25 1.13
CA ARG A 331 -18.21 -3.91 1.47
C ARG A 331 -18.55 -3.68 2.94
N SER A 332 -17.59 -3.17 3.71
CA SER A 332 -17.87 -2.68 5.04
C SER A 332 -18.82 -1.47 4.93
N GLU A 333 -20.10 -1.69 5.22
CA GLU A 333 -21.10 -0.62 5.27
C GLU A 333 -21.15 -0.05 6.70
N LEU A 334 -21.12 1.27 6.80
CA LEU A 334 -21.48 1.95 8.04
C LEU A 334 -22.98 1.71 8.30
N PRO A 335 -23.38 1.22 9.49
CA PRO A 335 -24.78 1.13 9.84
C PRO A 335 -25.44 2.50 9.67
N GLN A 336 -26.61 2.54 9.04
CA GLN A 336 -27.41 3.75 9.03
C GLN A 336 -27.78 4.11 10.47
N GLY A 337 -27.28 5.25 10.94
CA GLY A 337 -27.60 5.72 12.27
C GLY A 337 -29.10 6.01 12.42
N PHE A 338 -29.63 5.82 13.63
CA PHE A 338 -31.03 6.07 13.94
C PHE A 338 -31.22 7.23 14.94
N LYS A 339 -30.13 7.78 15.49
CA LYS A 339 -30.17 8.96 16.37
C LYS A 339 -29.58 10.17 15.69
N THR A 340 -30.41 11.19 15.50
CA THR A 340 -30.01 12.45 14.89
C THR A 340 -29.20 13.30 15.87
N VAL A 341 -28.04 13.75 15.45
CA VAL A 341 -27.23 14.78 16.08
C VAL A 341 -27.26 15.99 15.16
N SER A 342 -27.76 17.12 15.68
CA SER A 342 -27.92 18.36 14.92
C SER A 342 -26.95 19.42 15.41
N PHE A 343 -26.34 20.15 14.49
CA PHE A 343 -25.46 21.29 14.80
C PHE A 343 -25.56 22.35 13.69
N SER A 344 -25.03 23.54 13.95
CA SER A 344 -24.98 24.63 12.96
C SER A 344 -23.60 25.24 12.89
N LEU A 345 -23.13 25.51 11.67
CA LEU A 345 -21.87 26.19 11.44
C LEU A 345 -22.12 27.63 10.98
N PRO A 346 -21.38 28.62 11.52
CA PRO A 346 -21.49 30.01 11.08
C PRO A 346 -20.94 30.22 9.66
N GLU A 347 -20.01 29.37 9.24
CA GLU A 347 -19.33 29.41 7.95
C GLU A 347 -18.79 28.02 7.59
N ASP A 348 -18.33 27.85 6.35
CA ASP A 348 -17.75 26.59 5.88
C ASP A 348 -16.55 26.16 6.74
N GLY A 349 -16.40 24.85 6.99
CA GLY A 349 -15.17 24.30 7.56
C GLY A 349 -15.27 22.83 7.93
N TYR A 350 -14.28 22.37 8.71
CA TYR A 350 -14.10 20.98 9.10
C TYR A 350 -14.61 20.75 10.51
N VAL A 351 -15.40 19.70 10.70
CA VAL A 351 -16.04 19.36 11.97
C VAL A 351 -15.46 18.04 12.50
N SER A 352 -15.13 18.04 13.79
CA SER A 352 -14.91 16.81 14.55
C SER A 352 -15.91 16.75 15.71
N LEU A 353 -16.58 15.62 15.90
CA LEU A 353 -17.69 15.49 16.85
C LEU A 353 -17.60 14.15 17.59
N ASN A 354 -17.63 14.21 18.92
CA ASN A 354 -17.59 13.05 19.80
C ASN A 354 -18.89 12.90 20.58
N ILE A 355 -19.32 11.66 20.80
CA ILE A 355 -20.39 11.27 21.71
C ILE A 355 -19.78 10.84 23.05
N TRP A 356 -20.36 11.33 24.14
CA TRP A 356 -19.92 11.15 25.51
C TRP A 356 -21.02 10.47 26.32
N ASN A 357 -20.66 9.52 27.18
CA ASN A 357 -21.58 8.94 28.15
C ASN A 357 -21.73 9.81 29.41
N GLU A 358 -22.63 9.44 30.33
CA GLU A 358 -22.84 10.16 31.61
C GLU A 358 -21.60 10.20 32.51
N LYS A 359 -20.64 9.28 32.33
CA LYS A 359 -19.37 9.25 33.07
C LYS A 359 -18.33 10.22 32.51
N GLY A 360 -18.65 10.92 31.42
CA GLY A 360 -17.71 11.81 30.74
C GLY A 360 -16.65 11.05 29.94
N GLU A 361 -16.94 9.85 29.46
CA GLU A 361 -16.06 9.08 28.57
C GLU A 361 -16.52 9.23 27.12
N VAL A 362 -15.57 9.36 26.18
CA VAL A 362 -15.88 9.34 24.74
C VAL A 362 -16.23 7.92 24.33
N VAL A 363 -17.48 7.70 23.91
CA VAL A 363 -17.95 6.40 23.44
C VAL A 363 -17.89 6.27 21.92
N ARG A 364 -18.01 7.38 21.19
CA ARG A 364 -17.96 7.40 19.72
C ARG A 364 -17.27 8.68 19.22
N GLN A 365 -16.27 8.53 18.36
CA GLN A 365 -15.83 9.59 17.46
C GLN A 365 -16.76 9.52 16.23
N LEU A 366 -17.72 10.43 16.14
CA LEU A 366 -18.76 10.38 15.12
C LEU A 366 -18.34 11.08 13.83
N LEU A 367 -17.64 12.22 13.96
CA LEU A 367 -17.02 12.93 12.83
C LEU A 367 -15.54 13.16 13.15
N THR A 368 -14.68 12.98 12.15
CA THR A 368 -13.24 13.23 12.27
C THR A 368 -12.78 14.08 11.10
N CYS A 369 -12.68 15.40 11.33
CA CYS A 369 -12.27 16.39 10.33
C CYS A 369 -13.07 16.31 9.01
N VAL A 370 -14.40 16.25 9.12
CA VAL A 370 -15.30 16.13 7.96
C VAL A 370 -15.71 17.54 7.49
N PRO A 371 -15.61 17.87 6.20
CA PRO A 371 -16.00 19.19 5.70
C PRO A 371 -17.54 19.34 5.68
N PHE A 372 -18.01 20.50 6.12
CA PHE A 372 -19.41 20.93 6.06
C PHE A 372 -19.50 22.40 5.62
N PRO A 373 -20.50 22.78 4.81
CA PRO A 373 -20.75 24.18 4.49
C PRO A 373 -21.36 24.93 5.69
N ALA A 374 -21.47 26.25 5.60
CA ALA A 374 -22.22 27.08 6.55
C ALA A 374 -23.69 26.61 6.65
N GLY A 375 -24.29 26.78 7.83
CA GLY A 375 -25.71 26.46 8.06
C GLY A 375 -25.94 25.24 8.96
N SER A 376 -27.18 24.75 8.96
CA SER A 376 -27.64 23.65 9.83
C SER A 376 -27.42 22.29 9.21
N HIS A 377 -26.90 21.36 10.02
CA HIS A 377 -26.53 20.00 9.60
C HIS A 377 -27.09 18.96 10.55
N GLN A 378 -27.29 17.77 10.00
CA GLN A 378 -27.69 16.58 10.75
C GLN A 378 -26.77 15.41 10.39
N VAL A 379 -26.29 14.70 11.41
CA VAL A 379 -25.58 13.44 11.26
C VAL A 379 -26.23 12.39 12.12
N MET A 380 -26.18 11.13 11.69
CA MET A 380 -26.85 10.04 12.37
C MET A 380 -25.84 9.19 13.16
N TRP A 381 -26.19 8.87 14.40
CA TRP A 381 -25.48 7.91 15.24
C TRP A 381 -26.24 6.58 15.31
N ASP A 382 -25.49 5.50 15.16
CA ASP A 382 -25.92 4.09 15.11
C ASP A 382 -26.03 3.43 16.49
N GLY A 383 -25.77 4.15 17.58
CA GLY A 383 -25.73 3.58 18.92
C GLY A 383 -24.56 2.63 19.15
N LEU A 384 -23.54 2.65 18.30
CA LEU A 384 -22.32 1.85 18.44
C LEU A 384 -21.16 2.71 18.93
N THR A 385 -20.19 2.07 19.58
CA THR A 385 -18.91 2.70 19.92
C THR A 385 -18.12 3.09 18.66
N THR A 386 -16.97 3.76 18.81
CA THR A 386 -16.08 4.06 17.68
C THR A 386 -15.77 2.81 16.88
N MET A 387 -16.17 2.82 15.62
CA MET A 387 -15.88 1.75 14.69
C MET A 387 -14.41 1.83 14.28
N SER A 388 -13.79 0.67 14.09
CA SER A 388 -12.67 0.58 13.17
C SER A 388 -13.23 0.27 11.78
N VAL A 389 -12.50 0.61 10.72
CA VAL A 389 -12.87 0.36 9.31
C VAL A 389 -13.42 -1.07 9.07
N ARG A 390 -13.05 -2.03 9.93
CA ARG A 390 -13.40 -3.46 9.81
C ARG A 390 -14.22 -4.03 10.94
N ARG A 391 -14.40 -3.27 12.02
CA ARG A 391 -15.10 -3.75 13.20
C ARG A 391 -16.20 -2.75 13.51
N PRO A 392 -17.48 -3.15 13.32
CA PRO A 392 -18.58 -2.41 13.89
C PRO A 392 -18.28 -2.14 15.36
N GLY A 393 -18.59 -0.93 15.80
CA GLY A 393 -18.52 -0.60 17.22
C GLY A 393 -19.45 -1.56 17.97
N ASP A 394 -19.11 -1.85 19.21
CA ASP A 394 -20.02 -2.62 20.05
C ASP A 394 -21.23 -1.71 20.39
N PRO A 395 -22.45 -2.25 20.49
CA PRO A 395 -23.59 -1.48 20.95
C PRO A 395 -23.32 -0.85 22.31
N VAL A 396 -23.56 0.45 22.43
CA VAL A 396 -23.45 1.12 23.74
C VAL A 396 -24.68 0.77 24.60
N PRO A 397 -24.53 0.67 25.94
CA PRO A 397 -25.67 0.46 26.83
C PRO A 397 -26.75 1.53 26.68
N ALA A 398 -28.00 1.21 26.99
CA ALA A 398 -29.04 2.23 27.09
C ALA A 398 -28.67 3.25 28.18
N GLY A 399 -28.81 4.54 27.89
CA GLY A 399 -28.42 5.61 28.82
C GLY A 399 -28.52 7.00 28.20
N LYS A 400 -28.14 8.03 28.95
CA LYS A 400 -28.02 9.39 28.41
C LYS A 400 -26.64 9.60 27.80
N TYR A 401 -26.65 10.28 26.66
CA TYR A 401 -25.45 10.62 25.92
C TYR A 401 -25.50 12.10 25.56
N ALA A 402 -24.34 12.74 25.63
CA ALA A 402 -24.16 14.10 25.16
C ALA A 402 -23.17 14.08 23.99
N TRP A 403 -23.22 15.08 23.12
CA TRP A 403 -22.22 15.25 22.08
C TRP A 403 -21.46 16.56 22.28
N ARG A 404 -20.22 16.60 21.80
CA ARG A 404 -19.40 17.82 21.75
C ARG A 404 -18.69 17.89 20.41
N GLY A 405 -18.74 19.06 19.78
CA GLY A 405 -18.11 19.33 18.50
C GLY A 405 -17.01 20.37 18.59
N ILE A 406 -16.03 20.26 17.71
CA ILE A 406 -15.13 21.35 17.35
C ILE A 406 -15.23 21.57 15.85
N TRP A 407 -15.05 22.83 15.44
CA TRP A 407 -14.99 23.21 14.03
C TRP A 407 -13.79 24.14 13.81
N HIS A 408 -13.20 24.06 12.62
CA HIS A 408 -12.16 24.99 12.17
C HIS A 408 -12.18 25.15 10.64
N LYS A 409 -11.65 26.26 10.12
CA LYS A 409 -11.61 26.58 8.66
C LYS A 409 -10.60 25.75 7.85
N GLY A 410 -10.03 24.69 8.42
CA GLY A 410 -8.87 23.98 7.86
C GLY A 410 -7.54 24.59 8.30
N ILE A 411 -6.44 23.89 8.03
CA ILE A 411 -5.07 24.36 8.29
C ILE A 411 -4.51 24.87 6.95
N GLY A 412 -4.13 26.14 6.89
CA GLY A 412 -3.50 26.75 5.72
C GLY A 412 -2.25 27.52 6.13
N LEU A 413 -1.19 27.44 5.31
CA LEU A 413 -0.02 28.29 5.44
C LEU A 413 -0.36 29.67 4.84
N ARG A 414 -0.33 30.72 5.66
CA ARG A 414 -0.25 32.10 5.19
C ARG A 414 1.19 32.57 5.35
N CYS A 415 1.92 32.71 4.25
CA CYS A 415 3.15 33.48 4.26
C CYS A 415 2.78 34.98 4.30
N SER A 416 2.84 35.59 5.48
CA SER A 416 2.79 37.04 5.61
C SER A 416 4.22 37.58 5.66
N THR A 417 4.60 38.38 4.67
CA THR A 417 5.74 39.29 4.82
C THR A 417 5.30 40.45 5.70
N GLY A 418 5.64 40.41 6.98
CA GLY A 418 5.40 41.51 7.93
C GLY A 418 4.63 41.07 9.19
N GLU A 419 5.15 41.51 10.34
CA GLU A 419 4.69 41.22 11.70
C GLU A 419 3.17 41.37 11.89
N SER A 420 2.52 40.32 12.38
CA SER A 420 1.44 40.41 13.38
C SER A 420 1.02 39.01 13.85
N SER A 421 0.57 38.97 15.10
CA SER A 421 0.34 37.79 15.93
C SER A 421 -0.69 36.79 15.38
N SER A 422 -0.37 35.50 15.49
CA SER A 422 -1.31 34.41 15.29
C SER A 422 -2.28 34.31 16.48
N THR A 423 -3.57 34.52 16.25
CA THR A 423 -4.62 34.17 17.21
C THR A 423 -5.30 32.88 16.76
N LEU A 424 -5.10 31.79 17.51
CA LEU A 424 -5.94 30.60 17.47
C LEU A 424 -7.30 30.98 18.05
N SER A 425 -8.37 30.86 17.27
CA SER A 425 -9.72 30.85 17.83
C SER A 425 -10.26 29.43 17.80
N GLU A 426 -9.98 28.66 18.85
CA GLU A 426 -10.76 27.47 19.16
C GLU A 426 -12.10 27.94 19.75
N ARG A 427 -13.23 27.54 19.14
CA ARG A 427 -14.55 27.77 19.72
C ARG A 427 -15.32 26.46 19.76
N CYS A 428 -15.65 26.04 20.98
CA CYS A 428 -16.58 24.95 21.25
C CYS A 428 -18.01 25.41 20.96
N PHE A 429 -18.84 24.52 20.44
CA PHE A 429 -20.29 24.67 20.32
C PHE A 429 -21.01 23.42 20.82
#